data_AF-A0A401U3W3-F1
#
_entry.id   AF-A0A401U3W3-F1
#
_cell.length_a   1.000
_cell.length_b   1.000
_cell.length_c   1.000
_cell.angle_alpha   90.00
_cell.angle_beta   90.00
_cell.angle_gamma   90.00
#
_symmetry.space_group_name_H-M   'P 1'
#
loop_
_entity.id
_entity.type
_entity.pdbx_description
1 polymer ?
#
loop_
_entity_poly.entity_id
_entity_poly.type
_entity_poly.pdbx_seq_one_letter_code
_entity_poly.pdbx_strand_id
1 'polypeptide(L)' 'MAIVTPLLAFLYHLPRLSRWLLRPYYLVSAALSVAFLAARKIPPLCHRLPSDREDHNPCDFDWVTPGG' A
#
# COMPACT_ATOMS: atom_id res chain seq x y z
N MET A 1 9.27 -27.86 17.89
CA MET A 1 8.68 -28.69 16.82
C MET A 1 7.24 -28.33 16.49
N ALA A 2 6.35 -28.13 17.47
CA ALA A 2 4.92 -27.89 17.22
C ALA A 2 4.57 -26.60 16.41
N ILE A 3 5.43 -25.58 16.43
CA ILE A 3 5.22 -24.31 15.68
C ILE A 3 5.85 -24.37 14.28
N VAL A 4 6.86 -25.23 14.11
CA VAL A 4 7.67 -25.30 12.90
C VAL A 4 6.86 -25.97 11.77
N THR A 5 6.12 -27.03 12.08
CA THR A 5 5.23 -27.73 11.14
C THR A 5 4.14 -26.86 10.53
N PRO A 6 3.31 -26.11 11.31
CA PRO A 6 2.30 -25.24 10.72
C PRO A 6 2.91 -24.05 9.96
N LEU A 7 4.08 -23.54 10.41
CA LEU A 7 4.79 -22.49 9.70
C LEU A 7 5.27 -22.96 8.32
N LEU A 8 5.89 -24.15 8.24
CA LEU A 8 6.30 -24.76 6.98
C LEU A 8 5.11 -25.09 6.07
N ALA A 9 4.01 -25.61 6.64
CA ALA A 9 2.79 -25.87 5.88
C ALA A 9 2.20 -24.58 5.29
N PHE A 10 2.21 -23.48 6.06
CA PHE A 10 1.77 -22.18 5.59
C PHE A 10 2.66 -21.64 4.46
N LEU A 11 3.99 -21.69 4.62
CA LEU A 11 4.96 -21.31 3.59
C LEU A 11 4.82 -22.17 2.31
N TYR A 12 4.46 -23.45 2.45
CA TYR A 12 4.26 -24.35 1.31
C TYR A 12 2.98 -24.02 0.52
N HIS A 13 1.94 -23.51 1.18
CA HIS A 13 0.69 -23.08 0.53
C HIS A 13 0.71 -21.64 0.02
N LEU A 14 1.63 -20.82 0.50
CA LEU A 14 1.87 -19.44 0.07
C LEU A 14 1.98 -19.24 -1.46
N PRO A 15 2.69 -20.08 -2.25
CA PRO A 15 2.76 -19.92 -3.72
C PRO A 15 1.44 -20.22 -4.45
N ARG A 16 0.49 -20.90 -3.80
CA ARG A 16 -0.87 -21.11 -4.33
C ARG A 16 -1.77 -19.94 -3.99
N LEU A 17 -1.64 -19.41 -2.78
CA LEU A 17 -2.34 -18.20 -2.34
C LEU A 17 -1.87 -16.96 -3.10
N SER A 18 -0.56 -16.85 -3.35
CA SER A 18 0.02 -15.77 -4.13
C SER A 18 -0.53 -15.78 -5.55
N ARG A 19 -0.63 -16.93 -6.23
CA ARG A 19 -1.27 -17.00 -7.57
C ARG A 19 -2.73 -16.53 -7.58
N TRP A 20 -3.44 -16.65 -6.47
CA TRP A 20 -4.81 -16.16 -6.34
C TRP A 20 -4.86 -14.65 -6.02
N LEU A 21 -3.97 -14.18 -5.15
CA LEU A 21 -3.83 -12.77 -4.76
C LEU A 21 -3.18 -11.90 -5.86
N LEU A 22 -2.30 -12.49 -6.67
CA LEU A 22 -1.68 -11.89 -7.85
C LEU A 22 -2.60 -11.87 -9.07
N ARG A 23 -3.91 -12.14 -8.90
CA ARG A 23 -4.86 -11.79 -9.96
C ARG A 23 -4.64 -10.31 -10.31
N PRO A 24 -4.50 -9.98 -11.60
CA PRO A 24 -4.01 -8.68 -12.04
C PRO A 24 -4.86 -7.54 -11.48
N TYR A 25 -6.16 -7.77 -11.33
CA TYR A 25 -7.08 -6.82 -10.73
C TYR A 25 -6.71 -6.41 -9.29
N TYR A 26 -6.34 -7.36 -8.42
CA TYR A 26 -5.98 -7.06 -7.04
C TYR A 26 -4.63 -6.35 -6.95
N LEU A 27 -3.66 -6.76 -7.78
CA LEU A 27 -2.37 -6.08 -7.87
C LEU A 27 -2.50 -4.66 -8.38
N VAL A 28 -3.27 -4.44 -9.45
CA VAL A 28 -3.48 -3.10 -10.02
C VAL A 28 -4.21 -2.21 -9.03
N SER A 29 -5.24 -2.73 -8.36
CA SER A 29 -5.97 -1.98 -7.32
C SER A 29 -5.03 -1.58 -6.18
N ALA A 30 -4.25 -2.54 -5.65
CA ALA A 30 -3.29 -2.25 -4.58
C ALA A 30 -2.19 -1.28 -5.03
N ALA A 31 -1.66 -1.47 -6.24
CA ALA A 31 -0.66 -0.59 -6.82
C ALA A 31 -1.18 0.84 -7.00
N LEU A 32 -2.43 1.01 -7.45
CA LEU A 32 -3.06 2.33 -7.56
C LEU A 32 -3.25 2.99 -6.19
N SER A 33 -3.69 2.23 -5.18
CA SER A 33 -3.79 2.75 -3.81
C SER A 33 -2.44 3.23 -3.27
N VAL A 34 -1.38 2.44 -3.47
CA VAL A 34 -0.01 2.82 -3.05
C VAL A 34 0.52 3.99 -3.88
N ALA A 35 0.30 3.98 -5.19
CA ALA A 35 0.74 5.04 -6.10
C ALA A 35 0.11 6.38 -5.75
N PHE A 36 -1.17 6.40 -5.34
CA PHE A 36 -1.84 7.62 -4.87
C PHE A 36 -1.15 8.21 -3.63
N LEU A 37 -0.86 7.37 -2.63
CA LEU A 37 -0.16 7.81 -1.42
C LEU A 37 1.27 8.29 -1.73
N ALA A 38 1.99 7.55 -2.57
CA ALA A 38 3.33 7.91 -3.01
C ALA A 38 3.34 9.25 -3.75
N ALA A 39 2.40 9.47 -4.67
CA ALA A 39 2.27 10.72 -5.42
C ALA A 39 2.05 11.93 -4.49
N ARG A 40 1.39 11.72 -3.34
CA ARG A 40 1.17 12.77 -2.34
C ARG A 40 2.35 12.96 -1.37
N LYS A 41 3.25 11.99 -1.16
CA LYS A 41 4.41 12.14 -0.24
C LYS A 41 5.73 12.49 -0.94
N ILE A 42 5.83 12.35 -2.25
CA ILE A 42 7.07 12.61 -3.00
C ILE A 42 7.10 14.07 -3.50
N PRO A 43 7.98 14.95 -2.98
CA PRO A 43 8.02 16.39 -3.29
C PRO A 43 7.94 16.75 -4.78
N PRO A 44 8.77 16.16 -5.66
CA PRO A 44 8.75 16.52 -7.08
C PRO A 44 7.42 16.16 -7.78
N LEU A 45 6.65 15.22 -7.24
CA LEU A 45 5.36 14.81 -7.78
C LEU A 45 4.24 15.65 -7.16
N CYS A 46 4.16 15.71 -5.83
CA CYS A 46 3.06 16.36 -5.12
C CYS A 46 2.98 17.87 -5.35
N HIS A 47 4.10 18.59 -5.53
CA HIS A 47 4.07 20.05 -5.77
C HIS A 47 3.32 20.45 -7.05
N ARG A 48 3.10 19.53 -7.99
CA ARG A 48 2.36 19.79 -9.23
C ARG A 48 0.89 19.37 -9.16
N LEU A 49 0.46 18.77 -8.04
CA LEU A 49 -0.91 18.31 -7.89
C LEU A 49 -1.78 19.44 -7.31
N PRO A 50 -3.04 19.55 -7.75
CA PRO A 50 -3.99 20.45 -7.09
C PRO A 50 -4.29 19.98 -5.66
N SER A 51 -4.51 20.94 -4.78
CA SER A 51 -4.95 20.74 -3.39
C SER A 51 -6.04 21.75 -3.09
N ASP A 52 -7.23 21.27 -2.74
CA ASP A 52 -8.35 22.09 -2.28
C ASP A 52 -8.35 22.24 -0.74
N ARG A 53 -7.21 21.95 -0.09
CA ARG A 53 -7.09 22.13 1.35
C ARG A 53 -6.84 23.60 1.72
N GLU A 54 -7.23 23.95 2.94
CA GLU A 54 -7.05 25.27 3.53
C GLU A 54 -5.57 25.68 3.60
N ASP A 55 -4.67 24.73 3.88
CA ASP A 55 -3.22 24.93 3.93
C ASP A 55 -2.56 24.97 2.55
N HIS A 56 -3.32 24.72 1.49
CA HIS A 56 -2.87 24.69 0.10
C HIS A 56 -1.65 23.78 -0.14
N ASN A 57 -1.38 22.84 0.77
CA ASN A 57 -0.25 21.94 0.70
C ASN A 57 -0.67 20.65 -0.04
N PRO A 58 -0.17 20.42 -1.27
CA PRO A 58 -0.54 19.24 -2.04
C PRO A 58 0.24 17.98 -1.63
N CYS A 59 1.28 18.16 -0.81
CA CYS A 59 2.20 17.11 -0.36
C CYS A 59 1.80 16.49 0.98
N ASP A 60 0.73 16.99 1.60
CA ASP A 60 0.24 16.45 2.84
C ASP A 60 -1.05 15.66 2.64
N PHE A 61 -1.06 14.46 3.23
CA PHE A 61 -2.18 13.53 3.18
C PHE A 61 -2.20 12.77 4.50
N ASP A 62 -3.14 13.15 5.35
CA ASP A 62 -3.38 12.51 6.64
C ASP A 62 -4.51 11.49 6.51
N TRP A 63 -4.16 10.22 6.74
CA TRP A 63 -5.08 9.10 6.74
C TRP A 63 -5.53 8.69 8.16
N VAL A 64 -5.22 9.53 9.16
CA VAL A 64 -5.04 9.20 10.59
C VAL A 64 -3.66 8.60 10.85
N THR A 65 -2.75 9.45 11.28
CA THR A 65 -1.50 9.10 11.96
C THR A 65 -1.81 8.53 13.34
N PRO A 66 -1.45 7.27 13.66
CA PRO A 66 -1.37 6.83 15.05
C PRO A 66 -0.04 7.33 15.63
N GLY A 67 0.02 8.61 15.99
CA GLY A 67 1.21 9.19 16.59
C GLY A 67 1.15 10.70 16.70
N GLY A 68 0.59 11.19 17.82
CA GLY A 68 0.66 12.59 18.25
C GLY A 68 -0.70 13.24 18.41
#